data_AF-A0A7Z9IX65-F1
#
_entry.id   AF-A0A7Z9IX65-F1
#
_cell.length_a   1.000
_cell.length_b   1.000
_cell.length_c   1.000
_cell.angle_alpha   90.00
_cell.angle_beta   90.00
_cell.angle_gamma   90.00
#
_symmetry.space_group_name_H-M   'P 1'
#
loop_
_entity.id
_entity.type
_entity.pdbx_description
1 polymer ?
#
loop_
_entity_poly.entity_id
_entity_poly.type
_entity_poly.pdbx_seq_one_letter_code
_entity_poly.pdbx_strand_id
1 'polypeptide(L)'
;MAVLIEAISVVVRRDAAVRSFRGGWEAFKGIVPNNTFCADTEISRIGFMEPNAARNFIERLEFGGLTFVEDGEARDLAVVDQQKGPTVDCRWLEFSRFPMGNSGYALACWMWDKPRKGYGVHTSGKRIDLHTPPGWKYEGSLSQNFTFVPNEERNERLKFLRREGNLDVFQDNQTGEILFLPRDEPNQRLQ
;
A
#
# COMPACT_ATOMS: atom_id res chain seq x y z
N MET A 1 12.68 2.44 11.43
CA MET A 1 12.07 1.29 10.72
C MET A 1 11.25 1.87 9.58
N ALA A 2 10.92 1.08 8.56
CA ALA A 2 10.09 1.52 7.45
C ALA A 2 9.28 0.35 6.90
N VAL A 3 8.18 0.64 6.21
CA VAL A 3 7.37 -0.33 5.48
C VAL A 3 7.49 -0.10 3.98
N LEU A 4 7.49 -1.18 3.21
CA LEU A 4 7.48 -1.15 1.75
C LEU A 4 6.24 -0.42 1.20
N ILE A 5 6.44 0.42 0.19
CA ILE A 5 5.40 1.01 -0.64
C ILE A 5 5.52 0.44 -2.06
N GLU A 6 4.43 -0.17 -2.52
CA GLU A 6 4.36 -0.82 -3.82
C GLU A 6 2.92 -0.71 -4.35
N ALA A 7 2.71 -0.43 -5.64
CA ALA A 7 1.42 -0.08 -6.23
C ALA A 7 0.66 0.98 -5.40
N ILE A 8 -0.57 0.69 -4.99
CA ILE A 8 -1.37 1.53 -4.09
C ILE A 8 -1.23 0.97 -2.67
N SER A 9 -0.75 1.79 -1.74
CA SER A 9 -0.48 1.36 -0.37
C SER A 9 -1.33 2.15 0.61
N VAL A 10 -2.16 1.45 1.38
CA VAL A 10 -2.86 2.02 2.55
C VAL A 10 -1.96 1.85 3.75
N VAL A 11 -1.43 2.94 4.27
CA VAL A 11 -0.55 2.99 5.44
C VAL A 11 -1.37 3.42 6.65
N VAL A 12 -1.38 2.62 7.71
CA VAL A 12 -2.21 2.85 8.91
C VAL A 12 -1.31 3.02 10.12
N ARG A 13 -1.54 4.07 10.92
CA ARG A 13 -0.87 4.24 12.22
C ARG A 13 -1.30 3.14 13.18
N ARG A 14 -0.31 2.48 13.77
CA ARG A 14 -0.54 1.35 14.70
C ARG A 14 -1.27 1.80 15.96
N ASP A 15 -0.91 2.95 16.52
CA ASP A 15 -1.52 3.50 17.73
C ASP A 15 -3.01 3.82 17.52
N ALA A 16 -3.36 4.37 16.35
CA ALA A 16 -4.74 4.62 15.96
C ALA A 16 -5.53 3.31 15.81
N ALA A 17 -4.97 2.32 15.09
CA ALA A 17 -5.61 1.02 14.92
C ALA A 17 -5.90 0.32 16.27
N VAL A 18 -4.94 0.35 17.20
CA VAL A 18 -5.11 -0.22 18.55
C VAL A 18 -6.21 0.47 19.33
N ARG A 19 -6.33 1.80 19.21
CA ARG A 19 -7.33 2.60 19.92
C ARG A 19 -8.74 2.45 19.35
N SER A 20 -8.87 2.41 18.01
CA SER A 20 -10.16 2.45 17.34
C SER A 20 -10.89 1.10 17.30
N PHE A 21 -10.15 0.00 17.12
CA PHE A 21 -10.77 -1.33 17.01
C PHE A 21 -11.03 -1.96 18.38
N ARG A 22 -12.27 -2.40 18.62
CA ARG A 22 -12.59 -3.24 19.79
C ARG A 22 -11.89 -4.60 19.65
N GLY A 23 -10.92 -4.88 20.53
CA GLY A 23 -9.99 -6.02 20.39
C GLY A 23 -8.60 -5.60 19.87
N GLY A 24 -8.39 -4.31 19.64
CA GLY A 24 -7.11 -3.68 19.35
C GLY A 24 -6.46 -4.22 18.08
N TRP A 25 -5.14 -4.44 18.17
CA TRP A 25 -4.32 -4.81 17.02
C TRP A 25 -4.76 -6.09 16.31
N GLU A 26 -5.20 -7.10 17.06
CA GLU A 26 -5.62 -8.38 16.48
C GLU A 26 -6.94 -8.22 15.72
N ALA A 27 -7.87 -7.41 16.22
CA ALA A 27 -9.10 -7.10 15.52
C ALA A 27 -8.84 -6.33 14.21
N PHE A 28 -7.91 -5.37 14.24
CA PHE A 28 -7.46 -4.68 13.02
C PHE A 28 -6.83 -5.64 12.00
N LYS A 29 -5.93 -6.53 12.43
CA LYS A 29 -5.36 -7.55 11.52
C LYS A 29 -6.42 -8.48 10.96
N GLY A 30 -7.47 -8.79 11.73
CA GLY A 30 -8.56 -9.66 11.32
C GLY A 30 -9.38 -9.14 10.13
N ILE A 31 -9.33 -7.84 9.82
CA ILE A 31 -10.04 -7.25 8.67
C ILE A 31 -9.16 -7.05 7.43
N VAL A 32 -7.86 -7.39 7.52
CA VAL A 32 -6.92 -7.27 6.40
C VAL A 32 -7.38 -8.19 5.25
N PRO A 33 -7.57 -7.66 4.02
CA PRO A 33 -8.26 -8.40 2.97
C PRO A 33 -7.35 -9.33 2.15
N ASN A 34 -6.03 -9.25 2.30
CA ASN A 34 -5.08 -9.97 1.45
C ASN A 34 -3.72 -10.20 2.15
N ASN A 35 -2.83 -10.94 1.49
CA ASN A 35 -1.52 -11.32 2.03
C ASN A 35 -0.41 -10.29 1.76
N THR A 36 -0.75 -9.02 1.54
CA THR A 36 0.24 -7.95 1.28
C THR A 36 0.59 -7.13 2.54
N PHE A 37 0.07 -7.55 3.68
CA PHE A 37 0.29 -6.87 4.95
C PHE A 37 1.75 -6.95 5.39
N CYS A 38 2.31 -5.80 5.75
CA CYS A 38 3.52 -5.70 6.54
C CYS A 38 3.39 -4.57 7.56
N ALA A 39 4.19 -4.62 8.63
CA ALA A 39 4.16 -3.61 9.66
C ALA A 39 5.53 -3.50 10.35
N ASP A 40 5.87 -2.29 10.76
CA ASP A 40 6.89 -2.03 11.76
C ASP A 40 6.23 -1.79 13.14
N THR A 41 6.95 -1.16 14.06
CA THR A 41 6.46 -0.86 15.40
C THR A 41 5.46 0.30 15.46
N GLU A 42 5.38 1.14 14.44
CA GLU A 42 4.65 2.41 14.44
C GLU A 42 3.55 2.47 13.38
N ILE A 43 3.78 1.87 12.21
CA ILE A 43 2.86 1.87 11.08
C ILE A 43 2.72 0.46 10.48
N SER A 44 1.61 0.26 9.78
CA SER A 44 1.38 -0.91 8.92
C SER A 44 1.03 -0.48 7.52
N ARG A 45 1.20 -1.38 6.56
CA ARG A 45 0.88 -1.17 5.17
C ARG A 45 0.14 -2.35 4.60
N ILE A 46 -0.91 -2.06 3.84
CA ILE A 46 -1.66 -3.01 3.02
C ILE A 46 -1.62 -2.52 1.58
N GLY A 47 -1.26 -3.41 0.66
CA GLY A 47 -1.12 -3.14 -0.77
C GLY A 47 -2.32 -3.55 -1.62
N PHE A 48 -2.55 -2.77 -2.68
CA PHE A 48 -3.61 -2.97 -3.66
C PHE A 48 -3.10 -2.65 -5.06
N MET A 49 -3.59 -3.41 -6.04
CA MET A 49 -3.38 -3.11 -7.46
C MET A 49 -4.44 -2.13 -7.99
N GLU A 50 -5.65 -2.18 -7.43
CA GLU A 50 -6.82 -1.47 -7.95
C GLU A 50 -7.28 -0.38 -6.97
N PRO A 51 -7.53 0.86 -7.45
CA PRO A 51 -8.00 1.95 -6.60
C PRO A 51 -9.30 1.66 -5.85
N ASN A 52 -10.24 0.94 -6.48
CA ASN A 52 -11.52 0.60 -5.85
C ASN A 52 -11.35 -0.38 -4.69
N ALA A 53 -10.41 -1.33 -4.78
CA ALA A 53 -10.12 -2.24 -3.68
C ALA A 53 -9.52 -1.50 -2.47
N ALA A 54 -8.61 -0.54 -2.73
CA ALA A 54 -8.07 0.33 -1.70
C ALA A 54 -9.18 1.18 -1.04
N ARG A 55 -10.07 1.79 -1.84
CA ARG A 55 -11.23 2.57 -1.34
C ARG A 55 -12.13 1.73 -0.43
N ASN A 56 -12.54 0.54 -0.87
CA ASN A 56 -13.38 -0.34 -0.08
C ASN A 56 -12.73 -0.72 1.25
N PHE A 57 -11.40 -0.87 1.28
CA PHE A 57 -10.69 -1.12 2.54
C PHE A 57 -10.65 0.12 3.44
N ILE A 58 -10.45 1.31 2.88
CA ILE A 58 -10.52 2.57 3.64
C ILE A 58 -11.88 2.75 4.29
N GLU A 59 -12.98 2.49 3.58
CA GLU A 59 -14.35 2.56 4.13
C GLU A 59 -14.52 1.61 5.33
N ARG A 60 -13.92 0.41 5.29
CA ARG A 60 -13.92 -0.54 6.42
C ARG A 60 -13.10 -0.03 7.60
N LEU A 61 -11.96 0.63 7.33
CA LEU A 61 -11.14 1.25 8.37
C LEU A 61 -11.90 2.41 9.05
N GLU A 62 -12.61 3.22 8.27
CA GLU A 62 -13.42 4.33 8.78
C GLU A 62 -14.61 3.84 9.60
N PHE A 63 -15.28 2.79 9.14
CA PHE A 63 -16.31 2.10 9.94
C PHE A 63 -15.74 1.54 11.26
N GLY A 64 -14.46 1.15 11.26
CA GLY A 64 -13.71 0.73 12.44
C GLY A 64 -13.27 1.87 13.35
N GLY A 65 -13.60 3.13 13.04
CA GLY A 65 -13.30 4.31 13.84
C GLY A 65 -11.95 4.95 13.58
N LEU A 66 -11.31 4.66 12.43
CA LEU A 66 -10.15 5.42 11.95
C LEU A 66 -10.61 6.58 11.08
N THR A 67 -9.80 7.63 10.98
CA THR A 67 -10.07 8.75 10.06
C THR A 67 -9.01 8.77 8.96
N PHE A 68 -9.44 8.79 7.69
CA PHE A 68 -8.50 9.02 6.59
C PHE A 68 -8.06 10.48 6.54
N VAL A 69 -8.96 11.40 6.18
CA VAL A 69 -8.63 12.82 6.03
C VAL A 69 -9.38 13.65 7.05
N GLU A 70 -8.66 14.55 7.73
CA GLU A 70 -9.22 15.61 8.57
C GLU A 70 -8.52 16.93 8.24
N ASP A 71 -9.29 18.01 8.09
CA ASP A 71 -8.77 19.35 7.76
C ASP A 71 -7.84 19.38 6.52
N GLY A 72 -8.09 18.48 5.56
CA GLY A 72 -7.31 18.36 4.33
C GLY A 72 -6.02 17.52 4.44
N GLU A 73 -5.75 16.93 5.61
CA GLU A 73 -4.54 16.15 5.88
C GLU A 73 -4.86 14.72 6.31
N ALA A 74 -3.96 13.78 6.02
CA ALA A 74 -4.05 12.41 6.51
C ALA A 74 -3.95 12.36 8.04
N ARG A 75 -4.92 11.70 8.71
CA ARG A 75 -5.00 11.64 10.19
C ARG A 75 -4.49 10.33 10.77
N ASP A 76 -5.26 9.25 10.63
CA ASP A 76 -4.94 7.93 11.20
C ASP A 76 -4.39 6.95 10.15
N LEU A 77 -4.70 7.18 8.87
CA LEU A 77 -4.14 6.44 7.75
C LEU A 77 -3.81 7.38 6.59
N ALA A 78 -2.95 6.91 5.68
CA ALA A 78 -2.55 7.60 4.45
C ALA A 78 -2.65 6.63 3.27
N VAL A 79 -3.07 7.13 2.11
CA VAL A 79 -2.95 6.40 0.85
C VAL A 79 -1.68 6.90 0.16
N VAL A 80 -0.81 5.97 -0.20
CA VAL A 80 0.48 6.25 -0.82
C VAL A 80 0.54 5.54 -2.16
N ASP A 81 0.66 6.32 -3.22
CA ASP A 81 0.94 5.83 -4.56
C ASP A 81 2.45 5.62 -4.72
N GLN A 82 2.87 4.48 -5.26
CA GLN A 82 4.29 4.17 -5.42
C GLN A 82 5.06 5.22 -6.23
N GLN A 83 4.43 5.89 -7.20
CA GLN A 83 5.10 6.85 -8.06
C GLN A 83 5.05 8.27 -7.48
N LYS A 84 3.92 8.64 -6.88
CA LYS A 84 3.64 10.02 -6.47
C LYS A 84 3.81 10.27 -4.97
N GLY A 85 3.91 9.21 -4.17
CA GLY A 85 3.91 9.30 -2.71
C GLY A 85 2.50 9.48 -2.13
N PRO A 86 2.37 10.11 -0.95
CA PRO A 86 1.07 10.35 -0.31
C PRO A 86 0.10 11.10 -1.23
N THR A 87 -1.15 10.64 -1.30
CA THR A 87 -2.18 11.27 -2.16
C THR A 87 -2.80 12.52 -1.54
N VAL A 88 -2.55 12.75 -0.25
CA VAL A 88 -2.97 13.91 0.54
C VAL A 88 -1.80 14.30 1.45
N ASP A 89 -1.78 15.55 1.90
CA ASP A 89 -0.75 16.02 2.81
C ASP A 89 -0.73 15.18 4.09
N CYS A 90 0.46 14.71 4.48
CA CYS A 90 0.60 13.76 5.58
C CYS A 90 1.76 14.15 6.48
N ARG A 91 1.46 14.77 7.62
CA ARG A 91 2.49 15.32 8.52
C ARG A 91 3.23 14.26 9.33
N TRP A 92 2.67 13.07 9.49
CA TRP A 92 3.26 12.01 10.34
C TRP A 92 4.03 10.95 9.53
N LEU A 93 4.17 11.11 8.21
CA LEU A 93 4.79 10.12 7.34
C LEU A 93 5.95 10.73 6.56
N GLU A 94 7.03 9.99 6.42
CA GLU A 94 8.08 10.24 5.42
C GLU A 94 7.96 9.19 4.30
N PHE A 95 8.33 9.59 3.09
CA PHE A 95 8.29 8.73 1.90
C PHE A 95 9.58 8.92 1.12
N SER A 96 10.30 7.83 0.85
CA SER A 96 11.55 7.91 0.11
C SER A 96 11.97 6.60 -0.55
N ARG A 97 13.03 6.71 -1.35
CA ARG A 97 13.71 5.57 -1.97
C ARG A 97 14.55 4.85 -0.92
N PHE A 98 14.39 3.54 -0.88
CA PHE A 98 15.16 2.62 -0.07
C PHE A 98 16.10 1.80 -0.98
N PRO A 99 17.43 1.90 -0.82
CA PRO A 99 18.38 1.19 -1.67
C PRO A 99 18.24 -0.34 -1.56
N MET A 100 18.18 -1.03 -2.70
CA MET A 100 18.14 -2.48 -2.80
C MET A 100 19.46 -3.02 -3.35
N GLY A 101 20.50 -2.93 -2.50
CA GLY A 101 21.87 -3.25 -2.89
C GLY A 101 22.35 -2.36 -4.04
N ASN A 102 23.01 -2.95 -5.03
CA ASN A 102 23.44 -2.27 -6.26
C ASN A 102 22.37 -2.32 -7.37
N SER A 103 21.22 -2.94 -7.10
CA SER A 103 20.24 -3.36 -8.11
C SER A 103 19.11 -2.36 -8.34
N GLY A 104 19.06 -1.29 -7.53
CA GLY A 104 18.05 -0.24 -7.65
C GLY A 104 17.53 0.19 -6.28
N TYR A 105 16.25 0.55 -6.25
CA TYR A 105 15.57 0.99 -5.04
C TYR A 105 14.13 0.47 -5.00
N ALA A 106 13.61 0.30 -3.79
CA ALA A 106 12.18 0.21 -3.52
C ALA A 106 11.70 1.54 -2.92
N LEU A 107 10.39 1.75 -2.86
CA LEU A 107 9.83 2.89 -2.13
C LEU A 107 9.43 2.44 -0.74
N ALA A 108 9.58 3.33 0.23
CA ALA A 108 9.28 3.03 1.62
C ALA A 108 8.71 4.23 2.35
N CYS A 109 7.93 3.94 3.38
CA CYS A 109 7.43 4.94 4.31
C CYS A 109 7.81 4.61 5.75
N TRP A 110 7.92 5.63 6.59
CA TRP A 110 8.09 5.47 8.04
C TRP A 110 7.48 6.62 8.81
N MET A 111 7.18 6.36 10.08
CA MET A 111 6.63 7.35 11.00
C MET A 111 7.63 8.50 11.21
N TRP A 112 7.13 9.72 11.06
CA TRP A 112 7.83 10.95 11.41
C TRP A 112 6.84 12.03 11.83
N ASP A 113 6.59 12.11 13.13
CA ASP A 113 5.71 13.11 13.76
C ASP A 113 6.47 14.29 14.37
N LYS A 114 7.80 14.31 14.21
CA LYS A 114 8.67 15.38 14.72
C LYS A 114 8.67 16.57 13.76
N PRO A 115 8.99 17.78 14.24
CA PRO A 115 9.18 18.93 13.37
C PRO A 115 10.19 18.64 12.26
N ARG A 116 9.78 18.87 11.01
CA ARG A 116 10.69 18.81 9.85
C ARG A 116 11.61 20.02 9.88
N LYS A 117 12.92 19.80 9.76
CA LYS A 117 13.96 20.82 9.84
C LYS A 117 14.83 20.75 8.59
N GLY A 118 14.71 21.75 7.74
CA GLY A 118 15.43 21.81 6.48
C GLY A 118 14.75 21.01 5.37
N TYR A 119 15.47 20.84 4.27
CA TYR A 119 14.98 20.15 3.08
C TYR A 119 15.38 18.68 3.10
N GLY A 120 14.54 17.84 2.49
CA GLY A 120 14.79 16.41 2.36
C GLY A 120 14.06 15.57 3.40
N VAL A 121 14.51 14.32 3.49
CA VAL A 121 13.83 13.24 4.17
C VAL A 121 14.39 13.05 5.58
N HIS A 122 13.52 12.92 6.56
CA HIS A 122 13.91 12.88 7.97
C HIS A 122 13.92 11.46 8.51
N THR A 123 14.96 11.11 9.28
CA THR A 123 15.11 9.76 9.84
C THR A 123 15.64 9.85 11.27
N SER A 124 15.18 8.96 12.16
CA SER A 124 15.63 8.94 13.56
C SER A 124 16.97 8.20 13.75
N GLY A 125 17.54 7.60 12.70
CA GLY A 125 18.77 6.80 12.81
C GLY A 125 19.49 6.63 11.48
N LYS A 126 20.75 6.17 11.55
CA LYS A 126 21.62 5.97 10.37
C LYS A 126 21.27 4.72 9.56
N ARG A 127 20.44 3.84 10.12
CA ARG A 127 19.97 2.60 9.48
C ARG A 127 18.46 2.56 9.58
N ILE A 128 17.83 2.09 8.51
CA ILE A 128 16.40 1.84 8.45
C ILE A 128 16.25 0.37 8.06
N ASP A 129 15.49 -0.36 8.85
CA ASP A 129 15.06 -1.72 8.52
C ASP A 129 13.76 -1.63 7.72
N LEU A 130 13.75 -2.24 6.53
CA LEU A 130 12.60 -2.28 5.64
C LEU A 130 11.76 -3.53 5.91
N HIS A 131 10.50 -3.32 6.26
CA HIS A 131 9.50 -4.36 6.48
C HIS A 131 8.70 -4.60 5.21
N THR A 132 8.70 -5.85 4.76
CA THR A 132 8.04 -6.28 3.52
C THR A 132 6.97 -7.33 3.82
N PRO A 133 6.03 -7.55 2.89
CA PRO A 133 5.07 -8.65 3.02
C PRO A 133 5.78 -10.01 3.07
N PRO A 134 5.18 -11.04 3.70
CA PRO A 134 5.75 -12.37 3.73
C PRO A 134 6.09 -12.90 2.32
N GLY A 135 7.33 -13.36 2.15
CA GLY A 135 7.80 -13.93 0.87
C GLY A 135 8.14 -12.92 -0.21
N TRP A 136 8.03 -11.62 0.06
CA TRP A 136 8.42 -10.57 -0.89
C TRP A 136 9.92 -10.62 -1.19
N LYS A 137 10.27 -10.41 -2.46
CA LYS A 137 11.64 -10.25 -2.96
C LYS A 137 11.69 -9.09 -3.93
N TYR A 138 12.84 -8.45 -4.07
CA TYR A 138 13.01 -7.32 -4.98
C TYR A 138 12.99 -7.76 -6.45
N GLU A 139 13.66 -8.86 -6.75
CA GLU A 139 13.73 -9.40 -8.10
C GLU A 139 12.35 -9.88 -8.56
N GLY A 140 11.89 -9.36 -9.71
CA GLY A 140 10.58 -9.65 -10.27
C GLY A 140 9.43 -8.83 -9.65
N SER A 141 9.71 -7.99 -8.64
CA SER A 141 8.69 -7.21 -7.95
C SER A 141 8.26 -5.98 -8.75
N LEU A 142 7.13 -5.39 -8.37
CA LEU A 142 6.66 -4.12 -8.91
C LEU A 142 7.61 -2.96 -8.57
N SER A 143 8.40 -3.07 -7.52
CA SER A 143 9.49 -2.13 -7.21
C SER A 143 10.63 -2.20 -8.23
N GLN A 144 10.80 -3.33 -8.92
CA GLN A 144 11.77 -3.48 -10.01
C GLN A 144 11.17 -3.18 -11.39
N ASN A 145 9.96 -3.70 -11.68
CA ASN A 145 9.40 -3.80 -13.03
C ASN A 145 8.08 -3.04 -13.20
N PHE A 146 7.86 -1.92 -12.50
CA PHE A 146 6.51 -1.33 -12.41
C PHE A 146 5.89 -0.98 -13.78
N THR A 147 4.77 -1.63 -14.11
CA THR A 147 3.86 -1.27 -15.21
C THR A 147 2.49 -0.91 -14.62
N PHE A 148 2.11 0.37 -14.68
CA PHE A 148 0.77 0.84 -14.30
C PHE A 148 -0.11 0.97 -15.54
N VAL A 149 -1.33 0.43 -15.45
CA VAL A 149 -2.37 0.57 -16.46
C VAL A 149 -3.58 1.25 -15.82
N PRO A 150 -3.93 2.50 -16.20
CA PRO A 150 -5.12 3.16 -15.71
C PRO A 150 -6.38 2.34 -15.96
N ASN A 151 -7.37 2.40 -15.05
CA ASN A 151 -8.60 1.60 -15.16
C ASN A 151 -9.38 1.87 -16.46
N GLU A 152 -9.30 3.07 -17.01
CA GLU A 152 -9.94 3.47 -18.27
C GLU A 152 -9.32 2.75 -19.48
N GLU A 153 -8.02 2.45 -19.43
CA GLU A 153 -7.27 1.79 -20.50
C GLU A 153 -7.25 0.26 -20.34
N ARG A 154 -7.74 -0.25 -19.21
CA ARG A 154 -7.58 -1.67 -18.82
C ARG A 154 -8.15 -2.62 -19.86
N ASN A 155 -9.32 -2.34 -20.43
CA ASN A 155 -9.96 -3.20 -21.42
C ASN A 155 -9.26 -3.18 -22.79
N GLU A 156 -8.58 -2.09 -23.13
CA GLU A 156 -7.90 -1.92 -24.41
C GLU A 156 -6.46 -2.47 -24.34
N ARG A 157 -5.81 -2.27 -23.20
CA ARG A 157 -4.41 -2.62 -22.98
C ARG A 157 -4.21 -4.03 -22.45
N LEU A 158 -5.12 -4.56 -21.63
CA LEU A 158 -4.97 -5.88 -21.04
C LEU A 158 -5.81 -6.93 -21.77
N LYS A 159 -5.12 -7.88 -22.40
CA LYS A 159 -5.74 -9.08 -22.97
C LYS A 159 -5.81 -10.17 -21.90
N PHE A 160 -7.02 -10.54 -21.49
CA PHE A 160 -7.21 -11.70 -20.64
C PHE A 160 -6.66 -12.97 -21.30
N LEU A 161 -5.82 -13.72 -20.58
CA LEU A 161 -5.23 -14.96 -21.05
C LEU A 161 -5.90 -16.18 -20.44
N ARG A 162 -5.95 -16.26 -19.10
CA ARG A 162 -6.42 -17.44 -18.37
C ARG A 162 -6.74 -17.13 -16.91
N ARG A 163 -7.30 -18.12 -16.21
CA ARG A 163 -7.51 -18.10 -14.76
C ARG A 163 -6.54 -19.04 -14.07
N GLU A 164 -6.00 -18.62 -12.93
CA GLU A 164 -5.14 -19.43 -12.06
C GLU A 164 -5.56 -19.22 -10.60
N GLY A 165 -6.25 -20.21 -10.02
CA GLY A 165 -6.74 -20.10 -8.63
C GLY A 165 -7.67 -18.89 -8.44
N ASN A 166 -7.36 -18.01 -7.49
CA ASN A 166 -8.08 -16.76 -7.25
C ASN A 166 -7.56 -15.56 -8.09
N LEU A 167 -6.69 -15.81 -9.07
CA LEU A 167 -6.09 -14.78 -9.92
C LEU A 167 -6.61 -14.87 -11.36
N ASP A 168 -6.85 -13.72 -11.97
CA ASP A 168 -7.01 -13.56 -13.41
C ASP A 168 -5.66 -13.13 -14.01
N VAL A 169 -5.26 -13.80 -15.10
CA VAL A 169 -3.98 -13.58 -15.77
C VAL A 169 -4.22 -12.82 -17.07
N PHE A 170 -3.55 -11.69 -17.23
CA PHE A 170 -3.63 -10.80 -18.39
C PHE A 170 -2.28 -10.66 -19.07
N GLN A 171 -2.27 -10.38 -20.36
CA GLN A 171 -1.13 -9.86 -21.09
C GLN A 171 -1.34 -8.38 -21.35
N ASP A 172 -0.35 -7.55 -21.01
CA ASP A 172 -0.30 -6.18 -21.50
C ASP A 172 0.07 -6.20 -22.99
N ASN A 173 -0.83 -5.75 -23.86
CA ASN A 173 -0.64 -5.74 -25.31
C ASN A 173 0.46 -4.78 -25.76
N GLN A 174 0.85 -3.79 -24.95
CA GLN A 174 1.90 -2.83 -25.28
C GLN A 174 3.30 -3.37 -24.92
N THR A 175 3.44 -3.97 -23.74
CA THR A 175 4.75 -4.42 -23.23
C THR A 175 4.99 -5.91 -23.48
N GLY A 176 3.93 -6.68 -23.72
CA GLY A 176 3.96 -8.15 -23.80
C GLY A 176 4.02 -8.84 -22.43
N GLU A 177 4.08 -8.10 -21.33
CA GLU A 177 4.22 -8.62 -19.97
C GLU A 177 2.96 -9.36 -19.50
N ILE A 178 3.15 -10.34 -18.59
CA ILE A 178 2.07 -11.11 -17.98
C ILE A 178 1.76 -10.56 -16.59
N LEU A 179 0.53 -10.07 -16.40
CA LEU A 179 0.03 -9.51 -15.16
C LEU A 179 -0.91 -10.51 -14.46
N PHE A 180 -0.79 -10.61 -13.14
CA PHE A 180 -1.64 -11.46 -12.31
C PHE A 180 -2.44 -10.58 -11.37
N LEU A 181 -3.76 -10.53 -11.55
CA LEU A 181 -4.65 -9.67 -10.78
C LEU A 181 -5.58 -10.53 -9.90
N PRO A 182 -5.71 -10.24 -8.60
CA PRO A 182 -6.71 -10.88 -7.77
C PRO A 182 -8.11 -10.66 -8.34
N ARG A 183 -8.95 -11.69 -8.32
CA ARG A 183 -10.37 -11.53 -8.67
C ARG A 183 -11.06 -10.74 -7.57
N ASP A 184 -11.63 -9.58 -7.93
CA ASP A 184 -12.66 -8.95 -7.11
C ASP A 184 -13.81 -9.95 -7.00
N GLU A 185 -14.04 -10.51 -5.80
CA GLU A 185 -15.33 -11.14 -5.57
C GLU A 185 -16.40 -10.06 -5.77
N PRO A 186 -17.41 -10.28 -6.64
CA PRO A 186 -18.50 -9.34 -6.73
C PRO A 186 -19.08 -9.21 -5.34
N ASN A 187 -19.09 -7.97 -4.81
CA ASN A 187 -19.88 -7.60 -3.64
C ASN A 187 -21.22 -8.34 -3.78
N GLN A 188 -21.47 -9.30 -2.89
CA GLN A 188 -22.82 -9.79 -2.65
C GLN A 188 -23.60 -8.57 -2.15
N ARG A 189 -24.17 -7.83 -3.11
CA ARG A 189 -25.10 -6.75 -2.84
C ARG A 189 -26.21 -7.33 -1.98
N LEU A 190 -26.36 -6.75 -0.80
CA LEU A 190 -27.63 -6.40 -0.17
C LEU A 190 -28.80 -7.37 -0.47
N GLN A 191 -29.09 -8.23 0.49
CA GLN A 191 -30.48 -8.49 0.87
C GLN A 191 -30.74 -7.81 2.20
#